data_AF-A0ABD0QPP3-F1
#
_entry.id   AF-A0ABD0QPP3-F1
#
_cell.length_a   1.000
_cell.length_b   1.000
_cell.length_c   1.000
_cell.angle_alpha   90.00
_cell.angle_beta   90.00
_cell.angle_gamma   90.00
#
_symmetry.space_group_name_H-M   'P 1'
#
loop_
_entity.id
_entity.type
_entity.pdbx_description
1 polymer ?
#
loop_
_entity_poly.entity_id
_entity_poly.type
_entity_poly.pdbx_seq_one_letter_code
_entity_poly.pdbx_strand_id
1 'polypeptide(L)'
;MARNIPAFTPELAGDHSVSTYMRDIEFFLQSWKCVNNQDRLYLLWITSSPEVRHFLARQPGHIQSDYQQLRQAIIKKFSDPESEHGLIAALATKQGCYETPYAYYHRLRRAYLGACSEPGVEEDTSFKSLFLQNLHPI
;
A
#
# COMPACT_ATOMS: atom_id res chain seq x y z
N MET A 1 22.21 -6.64 18.65
CA MET A 1 22.65 -6.16 17.31
C MET A 1 21.43 -6.17 16.41
N ALA A 2 20.82 -5.00 16.15
CA ALA A 2 19.74 -4.89 15.19
C ALA A 2 20.32 -5.09 13.79
N ARG A 3 19.93 -6.18 13.12
CA ARG A 3 20.25 -6.40 11.70
C ARG A 3 19.59 -5.27 10.90
N ASN A 4 20.28 -4.76 9.87
CA ASN A 4 19.86 -3.63 9.04
C ASN A 4 18.42 -3.82 8.52
N ILE A 5 17.44 -3.23 9.21
CA ILE A 5 16.09 -3.09 8.68
C ILE A 5 16.15 -1.84 7.80
N PRO A 6 15.90 -1.94 6.48
CA PRO A 6 15.86 -0.78 5.61
C PRO A 6 14.80 0.19 6.13
N ALA A 7 15.13 1.49 6.13
CA ALA A 7 14.21 2.50 6.61
C ALA A 7 12.99 2.58 5.69
N PHE A 8 11.78 2.56 6.26
CA PHE A 8 10.54 2.68 5.50
C PHE A 8 10.42 4.07 4.90
N THR A 9 10.61 4.15 3.59
CA THR A 9 10.47 5.37 2.80
C THR A 9 9.18 5.25 1.99
N PRO A 10 8.16 6.07 2.26
CA PRO A 10 6.91 6.02 1.50
C PRO A 10 7.17 6.57 0.11
N GLU A 11 7.45 5.71 -0.87
CA GLU A 11 7.48 6.09 -2.28
C GLU A 11 6.08 5.90 -2.88
N LEU A 12 5.59 6.94 -3.55
CA LEU A 12 4.28 6.94 -4.23
C LEU A 12 4.22 5.99 -5.45
N ALA A 13 5.34 5.36 -5.83
CA ALA A 13 5.49 4.62 -7.07
C ALA A 13 6.29 3.30 -6.93
N GLY A 14 6.57 2.83 -5.73
CA GLY A 14 7.39 1.63 -5.51
C GLY A 14 6.81 0.63 -4.51
N ASP A 15 7.28 -0.62 -4.61
CA ASP A 15 6.96 -1.87 -3.90
C ASP A 15 6.98 -1.80 -2.34
N HIS A 16 7.26 -0.63 -1.78
CA HIS A 16 7.25 -0.37 -0.34
C HIS A 16 5.85 0.02 0.16
N SER A 17 4.90 -0.91 0.03
CA SER A 17 3.57 -0.73 0.63
C SER A 17 3.68 -0.63 2.16
N VAL A 18 2.90 0.25 2.78
CA VAL A 18 2.82 0.36 4.25
C VAL A 18 2.47 -0.99 4.89
N SER A 19 1.65 -1.80 4.20
CA SER A 19 1.31 -3.15 4.63
C SER A 19 2.52 -4.09 4.69
N THR A 20 3.43 -4.02 3.71
CA THR A 20 4.67 -4.81 3.70
C THR A 20 5.55 -4.40 4.88
N TYR A 21 5.75 -3.09 5.09
CA TYR A 21 6.53 -2.58 6.22
C TYR A 21 5.97 -3.02 7.58
N MET A 22 4.65 -2.95 7.78
CA MET A 22 4.03 -3.41 9.03
C MET A 22 4.20 -4.92 9.24
N ARG A 23 4.16 -5.72 8.17
CA ARG A 23 4.40 -7.16 8.24
C ARG A 23 5.85 -7.46 8.60
N ASP A 24 6.80 -6.72 8.05
CA ASP A 24 8.23 -6.87 8.35
C ASP A 24 8.52 -6.52 9.80
N ILE A 25 7.94 -5.44 10.34
CA ILE A 25 8.05 -5.09 11.76
C ILE A 25 7.59 -6.26 12.64
N GLU A 26 6.40 -6.81 12.40
CA GLU A 26 5.88 -7.93 13.20
C GLU A 26 6.75 -9.18 13.06
N PHE A 27 7.26 -9.47 11.86
CA PHE A 27 8.19 -10.57 11.63
C PHE A 27 9.52 -10.39 12.40
N PHE A 28 10.08 -9.18 12.41
CA PHE A 28 11.29 -8.89 13.20
C PHE A 28 11.03 -9.03 14.70
N LEU A 29 9.89 -8.57 15.18
CA LEU A 29 9.51 -8.67 16.59
C LEU A 29 9.29 -10.13 17.03
N GLN A 30 8.83 -11.04 16.14
CA GLN A 30 8.73 -12.47 16.46
C GLN A 30 10.08 -13.11 16.83
N SER A 31 11.18 -12.57 16.31
CA SER A 31 12.53 -13.06 16.62
C SER A 31 13.06 -12.60 17.99
N TRP A 32 12.36 -11.66 18.65
CA TRP A 32 12.76 -11.11 19.95
C TRP A 32 12.03 -11.84 21.08
N LYS A 33 12.74 -12.15 22.17
CA LYS A 33 12.12 -12.74 23.37
C LYS A 33 11.48 -11.64 24.21
N CYS A 34 10.23 -11.84 24.63
CA CYS A 34 9.50 -10.94 25.54
C CYS A 34 9.30 -9.50 25.02
N VAL A 35 8.81 -9.35 23.78
CA VAL A 35 8.49 -8.04 23.19
C VAL A 35 7.40 -7.33 24.00
N ASN A 36 7.73 -6.14 24.51
CA ASN A 36 6.76 -5.23 25.13
C ASN A 36 6.32 -4.13 24.13
N ASN A 37 5.32 -3.32 24.48
CA ASN A 37 4.84 -2.25 23.60
C ASN A 37 5.86 -1.13 23.36
N GLN A 38 6.77 -0.88 24.29
CA GLN A 38 7.85 0.10 24.09
C GLN A 38 8.86 -0.40 23.04
N ASP A 39 9.17 -1.69 23.01
CA ASP A 39 10.06 -2.29 22.00
C ASP A 39 9.47 -2.14 20.59
N ARG A 40 8.16 -2.33 20.47
CA ARG A 40 7.42 -2.13 19.20
C ARG A 40 7.48 -0.68 18.74
N LEU A 41 7.21 0.26 19.64
CA LEU A 41 7.30 1.68 19.36
C LEU A 41 8.72 2.08 18.97
N TYR A 42 9.71 1.61 19.73
CA TYR A 42 11.11 1.88 19.45
C TYR A 42 11.51 1.39 18.05
N LEU A 43 11.14 0.15 17.70
CA LEU A 43 11.44 -0.42 16.38
C LEU A 43 10.78 0.39 15.26
N LEU A 44 9.51 0.78 15.45
CA LEU A 44 8.78 1.64 14.52
C LEU A 44 9.51 2.98 14.31
N TRP A 45 9.97 3.62 15.38
CA TRP A 45 10.68 4.90 15.31
C TRP A 45 12.03 4.82 14.61
N ILE A 46 12.84 3.79 14.89
CA ILE A 46 14.19 3.69 14.31
C ILE A 46 14.18 3.24 12.84
N THR A 47 13.16 2.47 12.45
CA THR A 47 13.01 1.96 11.07
C THR A 47 12.16 2.87 10.20
N SER A 48 11.57 3.94 10.75
CA SER A 48 10.82 4.93 9.98
C SER A 48 11.74 5.93 9.28
N SER A 49 11.41 6.31 8.03
CA SER A 49 12.04 7.43 7.34
C SER A 49 11.85 8.77 8.07
N PRO A 50 12.64 9.82 7.73
CA PRO A 50 12.45 11.15 8.27
C PRO A 50 11.01 11.69 8.14
N GLU A 51 10.35 11.42 7.02
CA GLU A 51 8.97 11.87 6.77
C GLU A 51 7.97 11.20 7.71
N VAL A 52 8.07 9.87 7.84
CA VAL A 52 7.20 9.10 8.73
C VAL A 52 7.46 9.52 10.17
N ARG A 53 8.72 9.68 10.60
CA ARG A 53 9.06 10.20 11.94
C ARG A 53 8.48 11.58 12.22
N HIS A 54 8.51 12.49 11.24
CA HIS A 54 7.87 13.80 11.38
C HIS A 54 6.36 13.68 11.56
N PHE A 55 5.71 12.74 10.87
CA PHE A 55 4.29 12.45 11.08
C PHE A 55 4.00 11.85 12.47
N LEU A 56 4.82 10.91 12.94
CA LEU A 56 4.67 10.31 14.29
C LEU A 56 4.79 11.38 15.38
N ALA A 57 5.77 12.29 15.26
CA ALA A 57 6.00 13.37 16.22
C ALA A 57 4.84 14.36 16.32
N ARG A 58 3.98 14.44 15.30
CA ARG A 58 2.81 15.33 15.26
C ARG A 58 1.54 14.66 15.80
N GLN A 59 1.56 13.37 16.11
CA GLN A 59 0.43 12.70 16.71
C GLN A 59 0.20 13.18 18.16
N PRO A 60 -1.04 13.16 18.67
CA PRO A 60 -1.32 13.40 20.08
C PRO A 60 -0.53 12.44 20.99
N GLY A 61 -0.15 12.90 22.19
CA GLY A 61 0.69 12.10 23.11
C GLY A 61 0.13 10.72 23.44
N HIS A 62 -1.19 10.58 23.56
CA HIS A 62 -1.85 9.29 23.80
C HIS A 62 -1.71 8.32 22.60
N ILE A 63 -1.70 8.84 21.37
CA ILE A 63 -1.46 8.06 20.16
C ILE A 63 0.02 7.66 20.11
N GLN A 64 0.95 8.59 20.40
CA GLN A 64 2.39 8.30 20.37
C GLN A 64 2.82 7.17 21.32
N SER A 65 2.12 7.01 22.45
CA SER A 65 2.37 5.95 23.43
C SER A 65 1.68 4.63 23.12
N ASP A 66 0.81 4.58 22.11
CA ASP A 66 0.04 3.39 21.73
C ASP A 66 0.45 2.92 20.33
N TYR A 67 1.14 1.78 20.29
CA TYR A 67 1.58 1.18 19.04
C TYR A 67 0.42 0.87 18.08
N GLN A 68 -0.73 0.43 18.58
CA GLN A 68 -1.86 0.08 17.71
C GLN A 68 -2.45 1.34 17.07
N GLN A 69 -2.56 2.43 17.84
CA GLN A 69 -3.07 3.69 17.32
C GLN A 69 -2.10 4.34 16.33
N LEU A 70 -0.78 4.32 16.60
CA LEU A 70 0.22 4.78 15.64
C LEU A 70 0.22 3.95 14.36
N ARG A 71 0.16 2.63 14.48
CA ARG A 71 0.06 1.72 13.33
C ARG A 71 -1.14 2.08 12.45
N GLN A 72 -2.32 2.26 13.04
CA GLN A 72 -3.50 2.68 12.29
C GLN A 72 -3.35 4.06 11.65
N ALA A 73 -2.74 5.02 12.36
CA ALA A 73 -2.52 6.36 11.83
C ALA A 73 -1.55 6.35 10.62
N ILE A 74 -0.49 5.54 10.66
CA ILE A 74 0.45 5.37 9.55
C ILE A 74 -0.26 4.71 8.36
N ILE A 75 -0.96 3.61 8.59
CA ILE A 75 -1.75 2.93 7.53
C ILE A 75 -2.72 3.92 6.91
N LYS A 76 -3.53 4.62 7.70
CA LYS A 76 -4.50 5.58 7.17
C LYS A 76 -3.87 6.70 6.33
N LYS A 77 -2.70 7.20 6.72
CA LYS A 77 -2.05 8.33 6.03
C LYS A 77 -1.31 7.90 4.77
N PHE A 78 -0.65 6.75 4.82
CA PHE A 78 0.30 6.34 3.79
C PHE A 78 -0.22 5.15 2.96
N SER A 79 -1.37 4.55 3.31
CA SER A 79 -2.11 3.71 2.38
C SER A 79 -2.72 4.60 1.31
N ASP A 80 -2.60 4.16 0.05
CA ASP A 80 -3.10 4.89 -1.09
C ASP A 80 -4.64 4.87 -1.13
N PRO A 81 -5.34 5.99 -0.88
CA PRO A 81 -6.79 6.05 -1.04
C PRO A 81 -7.20 5.98 -2.52
N GLU A 82 -6.32 6.31 -3.47
CA GLU A 82 -6.59 6.16 -4.90
C GLU A 82 -6.66 4.69 -5.31
N SER A 83 -6.02 3.77 -4.58
CA SER A 83 -6.13 2.33 -4.86
C SER A 83 -7.57 1.81 -4.66
N GLU A 84 -8.28 2.27 -3.63
CA GLU A 84 -9.67 1.88 -3.37
C GLU A 84 -10.64 2.54 -4.37
N HIS A 85 -10.43 3.82 -4.70
CA HIS A 85 -11.21 4.52 -5.73
C HIS A 85 -10.91 4.00 -7.14
N GLY A 86 -9.68 3.59 -7.40
CA GLY A 86 -9.20 3.02 -8.65
C GLY A 86 -9.83 1.66 -8.93
N LEU A 87 -9.94 0.78 -7.93
CA LEU A 87 -10.64 -0.49 -8.08
C LEU A 87 -12.13 -0.30 -8.41
N ILE A 88 -12.81 0.62 -7.73
CA ILE A 88 -14.21 0.97 -8.03
C ILE A 88 -14.35 1.55 -9.44
N ALA A 89 -13.44 2.45 -9.83
CA ALA A 89 -13.41 3.02 -11.18
C ALA A 89 -13.14 1.95 -12.25
N ALA A 90 -12.25 1.00 -11.98
CA ALA A 90 -11.94 -0.12 -12.88
C ALA A 90 -13.15 -1.04 -13.06
N LEU A 91 -13.85 -1.38 -11.98
CA LEU A 91 -15.10 -2.15 -12.01
C LEU A 91 -16.18 -1.47 -12.85
N ALA A 92 -16.22 -0.14 -12.85
CA ALA A 92 -17.13 0.65 -13.67
C ALA A 92 -16.66 0.85 -15.11
N THR A 93 -15.41 0.51 -15.44
CA THR A 93 -14.82 0.73 -16.77
C THR A 93 -15.26 -0.39 -17.70
N LYS A 94 -16.13 -0.06 -18.65
CA LYS A 94 -16.55 -0.94 -19.75
C LYS A 94 -15.99 -0.42 -21.08
N GLN A 95 -15.71 -1.34 -22.01
CA GLN A 95 -15.33 -0.95 -23.36
C GLN A 95 -16.49 -0.22 -24.04
N GLY A 96 -16.22 0.96 -24.58
CA GLY A 96 -17.20 1.69 -25.40
C GLY A 96 -17.41 1.02 -26.78
N CYS A 97 -18.59 1.18 -27.38
CA CYS A 97 -18.93 0.54 -28.66
C CYS A 97 -17.99 0.91 -29.84
N TYR A 98 -17.33 2.07 -29.76
CA TYR A 98 -16.38 2.57 -30.77
C TYR A 98 -14.94 2.61 -30.25
N GLU A 99 -14.71 2.06 -29.06
CA GLU A 99 -13.38 2.04 -28.43
C GLU A 99 -12.64 0.78 -28.87
N THR A 100 -11.38 0.92 -29.28
CA THR A 100 -10.56 -0.24 -29.59
C THR A 100 -10.20 -1.00 -28.31
N PRO A 101 -10.06 -2.34 -28.34
CA PRO A 101 -9.65 -3.12 -27.18
C PRO A 101 -8.34 -2.62 -26.55
N TYR A 102 -7.43 -2.08 -27.38
CA TYR A 102 -6.17 -1.48 -26.93
C TYR A 102 -6.37 -0.18 -26.14
N ALA A 103 -7.24 0.72 -26.60
CA ALA A 103 -7.56 1.95 -25.88
C ALA A 103 -8.29 1.65 -24.54
N TYR A 104 -9.22 0.69 -24.58
CA TYR A 104 -9.90 0.20 -23.39
C TYR A 104 -8.93 -0.41 -22.37
N TYR A 105 -7.99 -1.24 -22.82
CA TYR A 105 -6.94 -1.83 -21.99
C TYR A 105 -6.17 -0.78 -21.19
N HIS A 106 -5.70 0.29 -21.84
CA HIS A 106 -4.92 1.33 -21.18
C HIS A 106 -5.73 2.12 -20.15
N ARG A 107 -7.02 2.38 -20.44
CA ARG A 107 -7.93 3.01 -19.47
C ARG A 107 -8.18 2.11 -18.26
N LEU A 108 -8.49 0.84 -18.51
CA LEU A 108 -8.73 -0.13 -17.45
C LEU A 108 -7.48 -0.31 -16.58
N ARG A 109 -6.30 -0.44 -17.20
CA ARG A 109 -5.02 -0.55 -16.51
C ARG A 109 -4.76 0.66 -15.62
N ARG A 110 -4.98 1.87 -16.13
CA ARG A 110 -4.81 3.11 -15.38
C ARG A 110 -5.81 3.25 -14.23
N ALA A 111 -7.06 2.82 -14.43
CA ALA A 111 -8.07 2.84 -13.38
C ALA A 111 -7.77 1.80 -12.29
N TYR A 112 -7.42 0.57 -12.68
CA TYR A 112 -7.20 -0.55 -11.76
C TYR A 112 -5.94 -0.39 -10.92
N LEU A 113 -4.88 0.17 -11.50
CA LEU A 113 -3.57 0.28 -10.86
C LEU A 113 -3.28 1.67 -10.27
N GLY A 114 -4.07 2.68 -10.65
CA GLY A 114 -3.79 4.06 -10.25
C GLY A 114 -2.40 4.52 -10.71
N ALA A 115 -1.66 5.18 -9.82
CA ALA A 115 -0.29 5.63 -10.06
C ALA A 115 0.76 4.50 -9.96
N CYS A 116 0.38 3.31 -9.47
CA CYS A 116 1.30 2.20 -9.23
C CYS A 116 1.44 1.31 -10.48
N SER A 117 2.42 1.58 -11.33
CA SER A 117 2.77 0.70 -12.45
C SER A 117 3.77 -0.38 -12.03
N GLU A 118 3.36 -1.25 -11.12
CA GLU A 118 4.16 -2.40 -10.70
C GLU A 118 4.32 -3.42 -11.86
N PRO A 119 5.50 -4.03 -12.05
CA PRO A 119 5.69 -5.11 -13.01
C PRO A 119 5.02 -6.40 -12.52
N GLY A 120 4.15 -7.00 -13.35
CA GLY A 120 3.49 -8.29 -13.04
C GLY A 120 2.02 -8.19 -12.66
N VAL A 121 1.46 -6.99 -12.48
CA VAL A 121 0.02 -6.84 -12.16
C VAL A 121 -0.90 -7.14 -13.35
N GLU A 122 -0.35 -7.09 -14.56
CA GLU A 122 -1.03 -7.61 -15.76
C GLU A 122 -1.27 -9.14 -15.67
N GLU A 123 -0.54 -9.83 -14.78
CA GLU A 123 -0.76 -11.25 -14.52
C GLU A 123 -1.89 -11.55 -13.53
N ASP A 124 -2.36 -10.54 -12.79
CA ASP A 124 -3.45 -10.67 -11.82
C ASP A 124 -4.70 -11.24 -12.50
N THR A 125 -5.17 -12.36 -11.95
CA THR A 125 -6.37 -13.06 -12.41
C THR A 125 -7.58 -12.14 -12.39
N SER A 126 -7.68 -11.26 -11.39
CA SER A 126 -8.80 -10.33 -11.23
C SER A 126 -8.83 -9.31 -12.35
N PHE A 127 -7.68 -8.75 -12.72
CA PHE A 127 -7.54 -7.82 -13.84
C PHE A 127 -7.88 -8.47 -15.18
N LYS A 128 -7.35 -9.68 -15.44
CA LYS A 128 -7.66 -10.44 -16.67
C LYS A 128 -9.15 -10.77 -16.79
N SER A 129 -9.77 -11.21 -15.70
CA SER A 129 -11.20 -11.48 -15.64
C SER A 129 -12.02 -10.21 -15.91
N LEU A 130 -11.63 -9.07 -15.33
CA LEU A 130 -12.29 -7.79 -15.56
C LEU A 130 -12.23 -7.37 -17.02
N PHE A 131 -11.05 -7.48 -17.63
CA PHE A 131 -10.85 -7.13 -19.03
C PHE A 131 -11.79 -7.94 -19.92
N LEU A 132 -11.81 -9.26 -19.77
CA LEU A 132 -12.63 -10.16 -20.59
C LEU A 132 -14.13 -9.98 -20.38
N GLN A 133 -14.58 -9.75 -19.15
CA GLN A 133 -16.02 -9.59 -18.85
C GLN A 133 -16.62 -8.30 -19.41
N ASN A 134 -15.79 -7.26 -19.57
CA ASN A 134 -16.21 -5.93 -19.97
C ASN A 134 -15.81 -5.58 -21.42
N LEU A 135 -15.28 -6.54 -22.17
CA LEU A 135 -15.13 -6.43 -23.63
C LEU A 135 -16.50 -6.35 -24.28
N HIS A 136 -16.64 -5.43 -25.23
CA HIS A 136 -17.85 -5.34 -26.02
C HIS A 136 -17.88 -6.53 -26.99
N PRO A 137 -18.99 -7.29 -27.09
CA PRO A 137 -19.11 -8.33 -28.11
C PRO A 137 -18.97 -7.70 -29.49
N ILE A 138 -18.19 -8.37 -30.33
CA ILE A 138 -17.91 -8.01 -31.73
C ILE A 138 -19.11 -8.38 -32.59
#